data_AF-A0A329NVD0-F1
#
_entry.id   AF-A0A329NVD0-F1
#
_cell.length_a   1.000
_cell.length_b   1.000
_cell.length_c   1.000
_cell.angle_alpha   90.00
_cell.angle_beta   90.00
_cell.angle_gamma   90.00
#
_symmetry.space_group_name_H-M   'P 1'
#
loop_
_entity.id
_entity.type
_entity.pdbx_description
1 polymer ?
#
loop_
_entity_poly.entity_id
_entity_poly.type
_entity_poly.pdbx_seq_one_letter_code
_entity_poly.pdbx_strand_id
1 'polypeptide(L)'
;REEIERLAKDRDDEFAILERNVYGRLQELRLGKQIVSGPKGLEADSKVTQANLDSLTKGQWWQIALKNEKAMAEVEALKKQFDEGRDRLEARFADKVDKLQRGDELPPGVMKMVKVFVAVKRKLQPGDKMAGRHGNKGVISRIVPMEDMPYLADGQPVDIVLNPLGGPSRMNVGQILETHLGWACASLGKKITTALDIYRREHKIKDLKDLVKSIYGKDETVASLDDDQLVEMAGNLEAGVPIATPVFDGAHEPDIVEMLELAGVDRSGQSVVYDGRTGEQFDRKVTVGYIYMLKLHHLVDDKIHARSIGPYSLVTQQPLGGKAQFGGQRFGEMEVWALEAYGAAYTLQEMLTVKSDDVAGRTKVYEAIVRGDDTFEAGIPESFNVLVKEMRSLGLNVELLLPQAS
;
A
#
# COMPACT_ATOMS: atom_id res chain seq x y z
N ARG A 1 -5.28 31.28 -14.80
CA ARG A 1 -4.54 32.51 -14.45
C ARG A 1 -3.86 32.34 -13.10
N GLU A 2 -4.60 32.03 -12.04
CA GLU A 2 -4.04 31.68 -10.71
C GLU A 2 -2.96 30.59 -10.76
N GLU A 3 -3.16 29.56 -11.58
CA GLU A 3 -2.20 28.45 -11.70
C GLU A 3 -0.90 28.83 -12.44
N ILE A 4 -0.98 29.80 -13.36
CA ILE A 4 0.20 30.38 -14.03
C ILE A 4 0.95 31.29 -13.05
N GLU A 5 0.24 32.06 -12.22
CA GLU A 5 0.83 32.89 -11.17
C GLU A 5 1.55 32.04 -10.12
N ARG A 6 0.97 30.88 -9.75
CA ARG A 6 1.63 29.92 -8.87
C ARG A 6 2.92 29.36 -9.48
N LEU A 7 2.89 28.96 -10.76
CA LEU A 7 4.07 28.50 -11.47
C LEU A 7 5.13 29.60 -11.61
N ALA A 8 4.72 30.86 -11.76
CA ALA A 8 5.62 32.00 -11.83
C ALA A 8 6.29 32.25 -10.47
N LYS A 9 5.53 32.15 -9.39
CA LYS A 9 6.07 32.23 -8.02
C LYS A 9 7.09 31.12 -7.75
N ASP A 10 6.77 29.88 -8.10
CA ASP A 10 7.70 28.74 -7.94
C ASP A 10 9.00 28.96 -8.75
N ARG A 11 8.89 29.50 -9.98
CA ARG A 11 10.05 29.88 -10.81
C ARG A 11 10.88 30.96 -10.14
N ASP A 12 10.24 32.02 -9.64
CA ASP A 12 10.93 33.16 -9.03
C ASP A 12 11.63 32.75 -7.72
N ASP A 13 11.02 31.86 -6.94
CA ASP A 13 11.62 31.26 -5.74
C ASP A 13 12.83 30.37 -6.11
N GLU A 14 12.71 29.49 -7.10
CA GLU A 14 13.82 28.67 -7.62
C GLU A 14 14.96 29.57 -8.17
N PHE A 15 14.62 30.64 -8.88
CA PHE A 15 15.58 31.61 -9.42
C PHE A 15 16.28 32.39 -8.30
N ALA A 16 15.57 32.83 -7.26
CA ALA A 16 16.17 33.53 -6.12
C ALA A 16 17.15 32.64 -5.33
N ILE A 17 16.87 31.34 -5.21
CA ILE A 17 17.78 30.36 -4.60
C ILE A 17 19.04 30.20 -5.43
N LEU A 18 18.88 30.04 -6.75
CA LEU A 18 20.00 29.94 -7.69
C LEU A 18 20.87 31.20 -7.65
N GLU A 19 20.23 32.37 -7.69
CA GLU A 19 20.86 33.68 -7.58
C GLU A 19 21.65 33.78 -6.26
N ARG A 20 21.02 33.50 -5.12
CA ARG A 20 21.69 33.57 -3.81
C ARG A 20 22.91 32.64 -3.73
N ASN A 21 22.81 31.41 -4.24
CA ASN A 21 23.92 30.46 -4.21
C ASN A 21 25.10 30.92 -5.08
N VAL A 22 24.80 31.34 -6.32
CA VAL A 22 25.82 31.77 -7.29
C VAL A 22 26.48 33.07 -6.84
N TYR A 23 25.72 34.04 -6.37
CA TYR A 23 26.28 35.31 -5.89
C TYR A 23 27.08 35.15 -4.60
N GLY A 24 26.71 34.22 -3.70
CA GLY A 24 27.53 33.86 -2.54
C GLY A 24 28.89 33.30 -2.95
N ARG A 25 28.93 32.36 -3.91
CA ARG A 25 30.18 31.82 -4.46
C ARG A 25 30.99 32.88 -5.22
N LEU A 26 30.32 33.76 -5.96
CA LEU A 26 30.96 34.85 -6.69
C LEU A 26 31.63 35.85 -5.75
N GLN A 27 31.02 36.11 -4.58
CA GLN A 27 31.59 36.95 -3.53
C GLN A 27 32.88 36.35 -2.98
N GLU A 28 32.87 35.06 -2.62
CA GLU A 28 34.04 34.34 -2.10
C GLU A 28 35.20 34.32 -3.10
N LEU A 29 34.92 34.06 -4.38
CA LEU A 29 35.93 34.01 -5.43
C LEU A 29 36.59 35.37 -5.70
N ARG A 30 35.87 36.47 -5.46
CA ARG A 30 36.34 37.83 -5.73
C ARG A 30 37.02 38.50 -4.54
N LEU A 31 36.62 38.18 -3.31
CA LEU A 31 37.13 38.83 -2.11
C LEU A 31 38.66 38.72 -2.00
N GLY A 32 39.35 39.85 -1.82
CA GLY A 32 40.81 39.90 -1.63
C GLY A 32 41.65 39.69 -2.89
N LYS A 33 41.05 39.51 -4.08
CA LYS A 33 41.76 39.44 -5.37
C LYS A 33 41.96 40.84 -5.99
N GLN A 34 42.99 40.99 -6.84
CA GLN A 34 43.31 42.26 -7.51
C GLN A 34 42.47 42.46 -8.79
N ILE A 35 41.96 43.68 -8.96
CA ILE A 35 41.11 44.09 -10.07
C ILE A 35 41.96 44.62 -11.23
N VAL A 36 41.67 44.16 -12.45
CA VAL A 36 42.26 44.68 -13.69
C VAL A 36 41.38 45.76 -14.32
N SER A 37 40.06 45.52 -14.36
CA SER A 37 39.07 46.47 -14.87
C SER A 37 37.70 46.19 -14.26
N GLY A 38 36.84 47.21 -14.19
CA GLY A 38 35.52 47.08 -13.61
C GLY A 38 34.62 48.29 -13.90
N PRO A 39 33.35 48.22 -13.49
CA PRO A 39 32.36 49.29 -13.68
C PRO A 39 32.73 50.59 -12.95
N LYS A 40 32.12 51.71 -13.37
CA LYS A 40 32.37 53.07 -12.83
C LYS A 40 32.30 53.08 -11.31
N GLY A 41 33.44 53.31 -10.65
CA GLY A 41 33.55 53.34 -9.17
C GLY A 41 34.66 52.45 -8.60
N LEU A 42 35.31 51.60 -9.40
CA LEU A 42 36.44 50.76 -8.99
C LEU A 42 37.77 51.23 -9.61
N GLU A 43 38.80 51.42 -8.79
CA GLU A 43 40.16 51.74 -9.25
C GLU A 43 40.92 50.48 -9.69
N ALA A 44 41.59 50.56 -10.84
CA ALA A 44 42.46 49.49 -11.34
C ALA A 44 43.65 49.25 -10.37
N ASP A 45 44.04 47.98 -10.18
CA ASP A 45 45.07 47.50 -9.22
C ASP A 45 44.70 47.55 -7.72
N SER A 46 43.46 47.91 -7.35
CA SER A 46 42.95 47.78 -5.98
C SER A 46 42.46 46.35 -5.65
N LYS A 47 42.46 45.97 -4.36
CA LYS A 47 41.87 44.69 -3.90
C LYS A 47 40.36 44.82 -3.73
N VAL A 48 39.61 43.79 -4.11
CA VAL A 48 38.15 43.75 -3.86
C VAL A 48 37.89 43.67 -2.35
N THR A 49 37.22 44.69 -1.80
CA THR A 49 36.74 44.75 -0.41
C THR A 49 35.21 44.60 -0.36
N GLN A 50 34.66 44.20 0.79
CA GLN A 50 33.22 44.02 0.97
C GLN A 50 32.42 45.29 0.66
N ALA A 51 32.91 46.46 1.10
CA ALA A 51 32.29 47.77 0.84
C ALA A 51 32.23 48.14 -0.66
N ASN A 52 33.16 47.62 -1.47
CA ASN A 52 33.18 47.83 -2.92
C ASN A 52 32.18 46.93 -3.65
N LEU A 53 31.82 45.78 -3.07
CA LEU A 53 30.79 44.89 -3.62
C LEU A 53 29.38 45.36 -3.25
N ASP A 54 29.21 45.86 -2.03
CA ASP A 54 27.91 46.35 -1.51
C ASP A 54 27.45 47.65 -2.21
N SER A 55 28.38 48.43 -2.77
CA SER A 55 28.08 49.64 -3.55
C SER A 55 27.70 49.37 -5.01
N LEU A 56 27.89 48.14 -5.49
CA LEU A 56 27.61 47.71 -6.87
C LEU A 56 26.36 46.85 -6.94
N THR A 57 25.60 46.99 -8.03
CA THR A 57 24.48 46.08 -8.30
C THR A 57 24.99 44.66 -8.60
N LYS A 58 24.21 43.65 -8.24
CA LYS A 58 24.56 42.24 -8.50
C LYS A 58 24.91 41.95 -9.97
N GLY A 59 24.24 42.59 -10.92
CA GLY A 59 24.59 42.45 -12.36
C GLY A 59 26.00 42.96 -12.70
N GLN A 60 26.49 43.97 -11.98
CA GLN A 60 27.82 44.56 -12.16
C GLN A 60 28.94 43.70 -11.57
N TRP A 61 28.64 42.75 -10.68
CA TRP A 61 29.63 41.84 -10.12
C TRP A 61 30.23 40.90 -11.18
N TRP A 62 29.51 40.63 -12.27
CA TRP A 62 30.03 39.86 -13.41
C TRP A 62 31.01 40.65 -14.29
N GLN A 63 31.02 41.98 -14.20
CA GLN A 63 31.83 42.86 -15.04
C GLN A 63 33.23 43.15 -14.45
N ILE A 64 33.51 42.65 -13.25
CA ILE A 64 34.82 42.82 -12.60
C ILE A 64 35.80 41.81 -13.21
N ALA A 65 36.89 42.28 -13.81
CA ALA A 65 37.98 41.44 -14.29
C ALA A 65 39.07 41.33 -13.21
N LEU A 66 39.52 40.10 -12.93
CA LEU A 66 40.58 39.80 -11.96
C LEU A 66 41.90 39.55 -12.69
N LYS A 67 43.02 39.88 -12.03
CA LYS A 67 44.39 39.70 -12.56
C LYS A 67 44.84 38.23 -12.57
N ASN A 68 44.17 37.38 -11.80
CA ASN A 68 44.50 35.96 -11.65
C ASN A 68 43.70 35.13 -12.68
N GLU A 69 44.41 34.53 -13.64
CA GLU A 69 43.83 33.73 -14.72
C GLU A 69 42.99 32.54 -14.22
N LYS A 70 43.41 31.86 -13.14
CA LYS A 70 42.65 30.73 -12.56
C LYS A 70 41.32 31.19 -11.97
N ALA A 71 41.34 32.30 -11.22
CA ALA A 71 40.13 32.86 -10.62
C ALA A 71 39.17 33.41 -11.69
N MET A 72 39.68 33.95 -12.80
CA MET A 72 38.84 34.36 -13.93
C MET A 72 38.19 33.18 -14.64
N ALA A 73 38.92 32.09 -14.88
CA ALA A 73 38.35 30.88 -15.46
C ALA A 73 37.23 30.27 -14.60
N GLU A 74 37.38 30.28 -13.27
CA GLU A 74 36.34 29.84 -12.34
C GLU A 74 35.10 30.75 -12.35
N VAL A 75 35.29 32.07 -12.45
CA VAL A 75 34.17 33.03 -12.57
C VAL A 75 33.43 32.87 -13.90
N GLU A 76 34.15 32.65 -15.00
CA GLU A 76 33.54 32.38 -16.31
C GLU A 76 32.76 31.06 -16.33
N ALA A 77 33.31 30.01 -15.72
CA ALA A 77 32.62 28.73 -15.56
C ALA A 77 31.34 28.88 -14.70
N LEU A 78 31.42 29.64 -13.60
CA LEU A 78 30.28 29.92 -12.74
C LEU A 78 29.20 30.75 -13.46
N LYS A 79 29.60 31.73 -14.28
CA LYS A 79 28.69 32.52 -15.11
C LYS A 79 27.97 31.64 -16.12
N LYS A 80 28.71 30.76 -16.82
CA LYS A 80 28.14 29.80 -17.77
C LYS A 80 27.13 28.87 -17.09
N GLN A 81 27.47 28.35 -15.91
CA GLN A 81 26.57 27.51 -15.12
C GLN A 81 25.31 28.25 -14.67
N PHE A 82 25.42 29.53 -14.32
CA PHE A 82 24.29 30.37 -13.94
C PHE A 82 23.37 30.67 -15.13
N ASP A 83 23.93 31.02 -16.28
CA ASP A 83 23.17 31.28 -17.52
C ASP A 83 22.46 30.00 -17.98
N GLU A 84 23.13 28.84 -17.99
CA GLU A 84 22.52 27.54 -18.29
C GLU A 84 21.42 27.16 -17.28
N GLY A 85 21.63 27.46 -16.00
CA GLY A 85 20.64 27.23 -14.94
C GLY A 85 19.39 28.09 -15.12
N ARG A 86 19.56 29.38 -15.43
CA ARG A 86 18.47 30.30 -15.72
C ARG A 86 17.68 29.86 -16.95
N ASP A 87 18.36 29.57 -18.05
CA ASP A 87 17.71 29.19 -19.31
C ASP A 87 16.94 27.87 -19.15
N ARG A 88 17.45 26.93 -18.34
CA ARG A 88 16.74 25.69 -18.00
C ARG A 88 15.47 25.95 -17.18
N LEU A 89 15.53 26.85 -16.20
CA LEU A 89 14.36 27.24 -15.40
C LEU A 89 13.29 27.91 -16.26
N GLU A 90 13.71 28.81 -17.15
CA GLU A 90 12.81 29.52 -18.06
C GLU A 90 12.17 28.57 -19.07
N ALA A 91 12.94 27.65 -19.66
CA ALA A 91 12.41 26.62 -20.57
C ALA A 91 11.41 25.68 -19.86
N ARG A 92 11.70 25.26 -18.62
CA ARG A 92 10.80 24.43 -17.82
C ARG A 92 9.51 25.16 -17.47
N PHE A 93 9.59 26.45 -17.14
CA PHE A 93 8.42 27.29 -16.90
C PHE A 93 7.57 27.43 -18.18
N ALA A 94 8.21 27.75 -19.31
CA ALA A 94 7.54 27.88 -20.60
C ALA A 94 6.83 26.58 -21.01
N ASP A 95 7.47 25.42 -20.87
CA ASP A 95 6.87 24.11 -21.15
C ASP A 95 5.66 23.81 -20.24
N LYS A 96 5.74 24.13 -18.95
CA LYS A 96 4.59 23.97 -18.04
C LYS A 96 3.43 24.91 -18.38
N VAL A 97 3.73 26.15 -18.77
CA VAL A 97 2.71 27.13 -19.19
C VAL A 97 2.05 26.69 -20.49
N ASP A 98 2.84 26.22 -21.47
CA ASP A 98 2.32 25.70 -22.74
C ASP A 98 1.40 24.50 -22.52
N LYS A 99 1.82 23.53 -21.70
CA LYS A 99 0.99 22.37 -21.33
C LYS A 99 -0.34 22.77 -20.69
N LEU A 100 -0.34 23.80 -19.84
CA LEU A 100 -1.56 24.29 -19.20
C LEU A 100 -2.49 25.02 -20.21
N GLN A 101 -1.91 25.73 -21.19
CA GLN A 101 -2.66 26.49 -22.18
C GLN A 101 -3.24 25.63 -23.31
N ARG A 102 -2.53 24.56 -23.69
CA ARG A 102 -2.87 23.69 -24.83
C ARG A 102 -4.19 22.94 -24.62
N GLY A 103 -4.65 22.83 -23.37
CA GLY A 103 -5.84 22.07 -22.99
C GLY A 103 -5.58 20.56 -23.04
N ASP A 104 -6.36 19.81 -22.28
CA ASP A 104 -6.26 18.34 -22.30
C ASP A 104 -6.91 17.78 -23.57
N GLU A 105 -6.32 16.72 -24.13
CA GLU A 105 -6.96 15.96 -25.19
C GLU A 105 -8.19 15.22 -24.64
N LEU A 106 -9.37 15.62 -25.11
CA LEU A 106 -10.64 15.01 -24.74
C LEU A 106 -11.11 14.03 -25.82
N PRO A 107 -11.75 12.91 -25.44
CA PRO A 107 -12.39 12.02 -26.40
C PRO A 107 -13.41 12.78 -27.28
N PRO A 108 -13.63 12.36 -28.54
CA PRO A 108 -14.59 13.01 -29.42
C PRO A 108 -16.00 13.02 -28.79
N GLY A 109 -16.64 14.18 -28.79
CA GLY A 109 -17.96 14.40 -28.16
C GLY A 109 -17.92 14.83 -26.69
N VAL A 110 -16.75 14.84 -26.03
CA VAL A 110 -16.61 15.33 -24.65
C VAL A 110 -16.14 16.80 -24.66
N MET A 111 -16.96 17.71 -24.14
CA MET A 111 -16.62 19.14 -24.07
C MET A 111 -15.77 19.50 -22.84
N LYS A 112 -15.96 18.80 -21.71
CA LYS A 112 -15.23 19.03 -20.46
C LYS A 112 -15.20 17.76 -19.63
N MET A 113 -14.07 17.46 -18.99
CA MET A 113 -13.92 16.35 -18.05
C MET A 113 -13.56 16.90 -16.68
N VAL A 114 -14.21 16.39 -15.63
CA VAL A 114 -13.91 16.72 -14.23
C VAL A 114 -13.52 15.43 -13.52
N LYS A 115 -12.30 15.37 -12.98
CA LYS A 115 -11.81 14.23 -12.20
C LYS A 115 -11.84 14.60 -10.71
N VAL A 116 -12.63 13.86 -9.92
CA VAL A 116 -12.71 14.02 -8.47
C VAL A 116 -12.00 12.84 -7.82
N PHE A 117 -10.95 13.11 -7.04
CA PHE A 117 -10.25 12.10 -6.28
C PHE A 117 -10.85 11.99 -4.88
N VAL A 118 -11.28 10.79 -4.49
CA VAL A 118 -11.82 10.51 -3.17
C VAL A 118 -10.89 9.55 -2.45
N ALA A 119 -10.38 9.95 -1.30
CA ALA A 119 -9.56 9.10 -0.44
C ALA A 119 -10.44 8.48 0.65
N VAL A 120 -10.39 7.15 0.78
CA VAL A 120 -11.15 6.41 1.81
C VAL A 120 -10.19 5.54 2.61
N LYS A 121 -10.22 5.67 3.93
CA LYS A 121 -9.50 4.78 4.86
C LYS A 121 -10.41 3.59 5.20
N ARG A 122 -10.05 2.40 4.72
CA ARG A 122 -10.77 1.14 5.00
C ARG A 122 -10.13 0.40 6.16
N LYS A 123 -10.89 0.10 7.21
CA LYS A 123 -10.44 -0.69 8.38
C LYS A 123 -10.44 -2.19 8.07
N LEU A 124 -9.82 -3.00 8.93
CA LEU A 124 -9.93 -4.46 8.89
C LEU A 124 -11.29 -4.89 9.43
N GLN A 125 -11.88 -5.90 8.80
CA GLN A 125 -13.17 -6.45 9.19
C GLN A 125 -13.25 -7.95 8.89
N PRO A 126 -14.18 -8.69 9.55
CA PRO A 126 -14.46 -10.07 9.20
C PRO A 126 -14.77 -10.23 7.71
N GLY A 127 -14.18 -11.24 7.07
CA GLY A 127 -14.27 -11.45 5.62
C GLY A 127 -13.08 -10.91 4.82
N ASP A 128 -12.26 -10.01 5.38
CA ASP A 128 -11.03 -9.56 4.71
C ASP A 128 -10.00 -10.70 4.62
N LYS A 129 -9.29 -10.76 3.49
CA LYS A 129 -8.27 -11.78 3.26
C LYS A 129 -6.89 -11.33 3.72
N MET A 130 -6.25 -12.17 4.53
CA MET A 130 -4.90 -11.98 5.04
C MET A 130 -3.99 -13.11 4.55
N ALA A 131 -2.68 -12.89 4.55
CA ALA A 131 -1.70 -13.92 4.24
C ALA A 131 -0.40 -13.74 5.04
N GLY A 132 0.21 -14.83 5.47
CA GLY A 132 1.62 -14.79 5.87
C GLY A 132 2.56 -14.93 4.66
N ARG A 133 3.87 -14.76 4.91
CA ARG A 133 4.91 -14.87 3.87
C ARG A 133 5.08 -16.30 3.34
N HIS A 134 4.68 -17.30 4.11
CA HIS A 134 4.82 -18.73 3.79
C HIS A 134 3.60 -19.34 3.07
N GLY A 135 2.83 -18.52 2.35
CA GLY A 135 1.68 -18.98 1.55
C GLY A 135 0.44 -19.36 2.36
N ASN A 136 0.45 -19.18 3.68
CA ASN A 136 -0.71 -19.36 4.56
C ASN A 136 -1.70 -18.21 4.37
N LYS A 137 -2.67 -18.41 3.47
CA LYS A 137 -3.79 -17.48 3.25
C LYS A 137 -4.97 -17.85 4.14
N GLY A 138 -5.65 -16.83 4.67
CA GLY A 138 -6.83 -16.98 5.51
C GLY A 138 -7.78 -15.80 5.35
N VAL A 139 -9.00 -15.99 5.83
CA VAL A 139 -10.01 -14.94 5.93
C VAL A 139 -10.26 -14.67 7.41
N ILE A 140 -10.36 -13.41 7.81
CA ILE A 140 -10.66 -13.05 9.20
C ILE A 140 -12.07 -13.53 9.52
N SER A 141 -12.21 -14.40 10.53
CA SER A 141 -13.49 -14.93 10.96
C SER A 141 -14.21 -14.01 11.96
N ARG A 142 -13.49 -13.57 12.99
CA ARG A 142 -14.03 -12.74 14.08
C ARG A 142 -12.95 -11.81 14.63
N ILE A 143 -13.38 -10.61 15.00
CA ILE A 143 -12.59 -9.67 15.81
C ILE A 143 -13.14 -9.78 17.23
N VAL A 144 -12.28 -10.07 18.20
CA VAL A 144 -12.66 -10.27 19.60
C VAL A 144 -12.05 -9.19 20.49
N PRO A 145 -12.67 -8.88 21.63
CA PRO A 145 -12.05 -8.04 22.65
C PRO A 145 -10.75 -8.64 23.18
N MET A 146 -9.88 -7.80 23.74
CA MET A 146 -8.55 -8.21 24.20
C MET A 146 -8.62 -9.10 25.44
N GLU A 147 -9.60 -8.87 26.31
CA GLU A 147 -9.87 -9.67 27.52
C GLU A 147 -10.25 -11.12 27.20
N ASP A 148 -10.80 -11.37 26.02
CA ASP A 148 -11.20 -12.70 25.56
C ASP A 148 -10.04 -13.49 24.92
N MET A 149 -8.90 -12.82 24.67
CA MET A 149 -7.76 -13.45 23.99
C MET A 149 -6.91 -14.27 24.97
N PRO A 150 -6.35 -15.41 24.52
CA PRO A 150 -5.36 -16.12 25.30
C PRO A 150 -4.19 -15.21 25.67
N TYR A 151 -3.69 -15.35 26.90
CA TYR A 151 -2.61 -14.52 27.41
C TYR A 151 -1.47 -15.35 28.00
N LEU A 152 -0.28 -14.75 28.02
CA LEU A 152 0.94 -15.33 28.58
C LEU A 152 1.00 -15.14 30.10
N ALA A 153 1.95 -15.79 30.77
CA ALA A 153 2.12 -15.65 32.23
C ALA A 153 2.44 -14.22 32.70
N ASP A 154 2.94 -13.36 31.82
CA ASP A 154 3.17 -11.93 32.06
C ASP A 154 1.91 -11.06 31.87
N GLY A 155 0.77 -11.67 31.49
CA GLY A 155 -0.49 -10.99 31.20
C GLY A 155 -0.59 -10.46 29.77
N GLN A 156 0.43 -10.64 28.92
CA GLN A 156 0.38 -10.16 27.55
C GLN A 156 -0.61 -11.03 26.72
N PRO A 157 -1.66 -10.44 26.13
CA PRO A 157 -2.57 -11.14 25.24
C PRO A 157 -1.93 -11.38 23.87
N VAL A 158 -2.35 -12.46 23.19
CA VAL A 158 -1.96 -12.71 21.79
C VAL A 158 -2.85 -11.90 20.83
N ASP A 159 -2.31 -11.46 19.70
CA ASP A 159 -3.06 -10.67 18.70
C ASP A 159 -3.86 -11.54 17.71
N ILE A 160 -3.28 -12.67 17.29
CA ILE A 160 -3.83 -13.54 16.25
C ILE A 160 -3.70 -15.00 16.68
N VAL A 161 -4.81 -15.74 16.61
CA VAL A 161 -4.83 -17.20 16.81
C VAL A 161 -4.87 -17.90 15.45
N LEU A 162 -3.83 -18.66 15.12
CA LEU A 162 -3.73 -19.42 13.88
C LEU A 162 -4.03 -20.91 14.12
N ASN A 163 -4.62 -21.57 13.13
CA ASN A 163 -4.92 -23.01 13.21
C ASN A 163 -3.65 -23.84 12.90
N PRO A 164 -3.19 -24.70 13.83
CA PRO A 164 -1.97 -25.50 13.64
C PRO A 164 -2.12 -26.60 12.58
N LEU A 165 -3.34 -27.01 12.23
CA LEU A 165 -3.58 -28.10 11.26
C LEU A 165 -3.09 -27.76 9.84
N GLY A 166 -2.98 -26.46 9.51
CA GLY A 166 -2.54 -26.01 8.20
C GLY A 166 -1.06 -26.29 7.91
N GLY A 167 -0.21 -26.36 8.95
CA GLY A 167 1.23 -26.55 8.81
C GLY A 167 1.60 -27.93 8.26
N PRO A 168 1.20 -29.04 8.92
CA PRO A 168 1.53 -30.39 8.48
C PRO A 168 0.99 -30.72 7.09
N SER A 169 -0.24 -30.31 6.79
CA SER A 169 -0.89 -30.62 5.50
C SER A 169 -0.23 -29.91 4.32
N ARG A 170 0.32 -28.70 4.52
CA ARG A 170 0.92 -27.87 3.44
C ARG A 170 2.44 -27.93 3.42
N MET A 171 3.07 -28.63 4.37
CA MET A 171 4.52 -28.76 4.51
C MET A 171 5.27 -27.42 4.55
N ASN A 172 4.63 -26.35 5.04
CA ASN A 172 5.23 -25.01 5.14
C ASN A 172 5.79 -24.76 6.56
N VAL A 173 6.79 -25.55 6.94
CA VAL A 173 7.41 -25.53 8.29
C VAL A 173 8.11 -24.20 8.58
N GLY A 174 8.56 -23.47 7.54
CA GLY A 174 9.22 -22.18 7.68
C GLY A 174 8.43 -21.14 8.48
N GLN A 175 7.09 -21.20 8.48
CA GLN A 175 6.27 -20.29 9.30
C GLN A 175 6.49 -20.48 10.81
N ILE A 176 6.80 -21.71 11.24
CA ILE A 176 7.07 -22.03 12.64
C ILE A 176 8.45 -21.50 13.02
N LEU A 177 9.44 -21.70 12.16
CA LEU A 177 10.79 -21.16 12.34
C LEU A 177 10.79 -19.63 12.38
N GLU A 178 10.04 -18.98 11.49
CA GLU A 178 9.81 -17.52 11.52
C GLU A 178 9.20 -17.09 12.86
N THR A 179 8.19 -17.82 13.33
CA THR A 179 7.51 -17.52 14.61
C THR A 179 8.46 -17.64 15.80
N HIS A 180 9.28 -18.69 15.85
CA HIS A 180 10.28 -18.89 16.91
C HIS A 180 11.36 -17.79 16.88
N LEU A 181 11.92 -17.50 15.71
CA LEU A 181 12.94 -16.47 15.58
C LEU A 181 12.38 -15.08 15.91
N GLY A 182 11.18 -14.77 15.44
CA GLY A 182 10.48 -13.53 15.77
C GLY A 182 10.19 -13.39 17.26
N TRP A 183 9.94 -14.50 17.96
CA TRP A 183 9.79 -14.50 19.41
C TRP A 183 11.09 -14.15 20.15
N ALA A 184 12.22 -14.72 19.70
CA ALA A 184 13.54 -14.36 20.22
C ALA A 184 13.84 -12.87 19.97
N CYS A 185 13.62 -12.37 18.75
CA CYS A 185 13.82 -10.97 18.37
C CYS A 185 13.07 -9.98 19.27
N ALA A 186 11.78 -10.21 19.49
CA ALA A 186 10.94 -9.34 20.32
C ALA A 186 11.35 -9.40 21.79
N SER A 187 11.69 -10.59 22.29
CA SER A 187 12.14 -10.79 23.67
C SER A 187 13.51 -10.14 23.93
N LEU A 188 14.43 -10.17 22.95
CA LEU A 188 15.69 -9.41 22.99
C LEU A 188 15.44 -7.90 22.99
N GLY A 189 14.48 -7.42 22.20
CA GLY A 189 14.05 -6.02 22.22
C GLY A 189 13.62 -5.56 23.62
N LYS A 190 12.78 -6.34 24.30
CA LYS A 190 12.37 -6.08 25.71
C LYS A 190 13.58 -6.01 26.67
N LYS A 191 14.58 -6.87 26.49
CA LYS A 191 15.83 -6.82 27.28
C LYS A 191 16.63 -5.56 27.00
N ILE A 192 16.74 -5.15 25.74
CA ILE A 192 17.39 -3.90 25.34
C ILE A 192 16.67 -2.70 25.96
N THR A 193 15.34 -2.65 25.90
CA THR A 193 14.55 -1.59 26.55
C THR A 193 14.83 -1.52 28.04
N THR A 194 14.87 -2.67 28.74
CA THR A 194 15.17 -2.72 30.17
C THR A 194 16.58 -2.20 30.47
N ALA A 195 17.59 -2.61 29.69
CA ALA A 195 18.97 -2.13 29.83
C ALA A 195 19.10 -0.63 29.54
N LEU A 196 18.33 -0.14 28.55
CA LEU A 196 18.32 1.26 28.16
C LEU A 196 17.63 2.15 29.22
N ASP A 197 16.60 1.65 29.88
CA ASP A 197 15.99 2.34 31.03
C ASP A 197 16.92 2.40 32.25
N ILE A 198 17.71 1.35 32.49
CA ILE A 198 18.78 1.37 33.51
C ILE A 198 19.84 2.40 33.14
N TYR A 199 20.26 2.45 31.87
CA TYR A 199 21.20 3.47 31.38
C TYR A 199 20.65 4.89 31.58
N ARG A 200 19.38 5.14 31.24
CA ARG A 200 18.72 6.46 31.43
C ARG A 200 18.67 6.89 32.90
N ARG A 201 18.67 5.95 33.86
CA ARG A 201 18.61 6.22 35.31
C ARG A 201 19.98 6.33 35.97
N GLU A 202 20.88 5.41 35.67
CA GLU A 202 22.15 5.24 36.37
C GLU A 202 23.37 5.69 35.54
N HIS A 203 23.18 6.05 34.27
CA HIS A 203 24.24 6.39 33.30
C HIS A 203 25.33 5.33 33.14
N LYS A 204 25.02 4.06 33.43
CA LYS A 204 25.93 2.92 33.27
C LYS A 204 25.75 2.28 31.89
N ILE A 205 26.60 2.63 30.94
CA ILE A 205 26.53 2.09 29.57
C ILE A 205 27.03 0.65 29.43
N LYS A 206 27.79 0.17 30.43
CA LYS A 206 28.47 -1.12 30.37
C LYS A 206 27.49 -2.28 30.14
N ASP A 207 26.38 -2.30 30.88
CA ASP A 207 25.39 -3.38 30.80
C ASP A 207 24.70 -3.41 29.42
N LEU A 208 24.44 -2.24 28.85
CA LEU A 208 23.89 -2.11 27.50
C LEU A 208 24.90 -2.58 26.44
N LYS A 209 26.17 -2.17 26.56
CA LYS A 209 27.25 -2.61 25.66
C LYS A 209 27.46 -4.13 25.72
N ASP A 210 27.47 -4.71 26.91
CA ASP A 210 27.65 -6.14 27.10
C ASP A 210 26.48 -6.93 26.49
N LEU A 211 25.23 -6.45 26.67
CA LEU A 211 24.04 -7.04 26.05
C LEU A 211 24.09 -6.96 24.52
N VAL A 212 24.33 -5.78 23.95
CA VAL A 212 24.41 -5.59 22.49
C VAL A 212 25.52 -6.44 21.88
N LYS A 213 26.67 -6.54 22.56
CA LYS A 213 27.78 -7.41 22.15
C LYS A 213 27.42 -8.90 22.22
N SER A 214 26.61 -9.32 23.18
CA SER A 214 26.13 -10.71 23.24
C SER A 214 25.18 -11.06 22.09
N ILE A 215 24.39 -10.08 21.60
CA ILE A 215 23.41 -10.28 20.52
C ILE A 215 24.08 -10.28 19.15
N TYR A 216 24.95 -9.30 18.87
CA TYR A 216 25.58 -9.12 17.55
C TYR A 216 26.97 -9.79 17.44
N GLY A 217 27.50 -10.34 18.53
CA GLY A 217 28.78 -11.03 18.54
C GLY A 217 29.96 -10.13 18.15
N LYS A 218 30.65 -10.49 17.06
CA LYS A 218 31.84 -9.79 16.55
C LYS A 218 31.55 -8.90 15.33
N ASP A 219 30.33 -8.37 15.21
CA ASP A 219 30.03 -7.44 14.12
C ASP A 219 30.88 -6.16 14.24
N GLU A 220 31.70 -5.90 13.21
CA GLU A 220 32.61 -4.75 13.18
C GLU A 220 31.86 -3.42 13.18
N THR A 221 30.66 -3.39 12.61
CA THR A 221 29.82 -2.18 12.55
C THR A 221 29.42 -1.76 13.94
N VAL A 222 28.94 -2.70 14.75
CA VAL A 222 28.50 -2.46 16.13
C VAL A 222 29.67 -2.14 17.04
N ALA A 223 30.83 -2.78 16.82
CA ALA A 223 32.05 -2.51 17.57
C ALA A 223 32.63 -1.10 17.31
N SER A 224 32.32 -0.49 16.16
CA SER A 224 32.82 0.83 15.77
C SER A 224 31.98 2.01 16.27
N LEU A 225 30.78 1.75 16.80
CA LEU A 225 29.85 2.80 17.24
C LEU A 225 30.37 3.51 18.49
N ASP A 226 30.15 4.82 18.53
CA ASP A 226 30.34 5.61 19.75
C ASP A 226 29.19 5.38 20.75
N ASP A 227 29.37 5.89 21.97
CA ASP A 227 28.44 5.66 23.08
C ASP A 227 27.05 6.27 22.79
N ASP A 228 27.00 7.41 22.10
CA ASP A 228 25.75 8.10 21.77
C ASP A 228 25.00 7.38 20.64
N GLN A 229 25.72 6.94 19.60
CA GLN A 229 25.21 6.12 18.50
C GLN A 229 24.70 4.76 18.98
N LEU A 230 25.37 4.15 19.97
CA LEU A 230 24.93 2.88 20.54
C LEU A 230 23.60 3.04 21.30
N VAL A 231 23.42 4.16 22.01
CA VAL A 231 22.16 4.49 22.67
C VAL A 231 21.05 4.78 21.66
N GLU A 232 21.35 5.50 20.57
CA GLU A 232 20.41 5.73 19.47
C GLU A 232 19.99 4.42 18.80
N MET A 233 20.96 3.55 18.49
CA MET A 233 20.71 2.22 17.95
C MET A 233 19.84 1.40 18.89
N ALA A 234 20.17 1.34 20.18
CA ALA A 234 19.38 0.62 21.16
C ALA A 234 17.95 1.17 21.28
N GLY A 235 17.75 2.49 21.15
CA GLY A 235 16.43 3.11 21.07
C GLY A 235 15.61 2.64 19.86
N ASN A 236 16.26 2.45 18.71
CA ASN A 236 15.61 1.90 17.52
C ASN A 236 15.25 0.40 17.65
N LEU A 237 15.90 -0.32 18.57
CA LEU A 237 15.73 -1.76 18.79
C LEU A 237 14.74 -2.11 19.90
N GLU A 238 14.09 -1.11 20.52
CA GLU A 238 13.13 -1.32 21.62
C GLU A 238 11.97 -2.28 21.23
N ALA A 239 11.49 -2.20 19.98
CA ALA A 239 10.41 -3.06 19.48
C ALA A 239 10.85 -4.50 19.16
N GLY A 240 12.15 -4.74 19.01
CA GLY A 240 12.70 -6.03 18.62
C GLY A 240 13.96 -5.91 17.76
N VAL A 241 14.83 -6.92 17.85
CA VAL A 241 16.07 -6.97 17.07
C VAL A 241 15.78 -7.52 15.66
N PRO A 242 15.98 -6.73 14.58
CA PRO A 242 15.77 -7.22 13.23
C PRO A 242 16.85 -8.25 12.86
N ILE A 243 16.45 -9.35 12.25
CA ILE A 243 17.34 -10.40 11.77
C ILE A 243 17.20 -10.52 10.25
N ALA A 244 18.34 -10.72 9.59
CA ALA A 244 18.41 -11.05 8.18
C ALA A 244 18.74 -12.54 8.02
N THR A 245 17.87 -13.27 7.34
CA THR A 245 18.10 -14.68 6.98
C THR A 245 18.11 -14.79 5.46
N PRO A 246 19.26 -15.10 4.83
CA PRO A 246 19.34 -15.34 3.40
C PRO A 246 18.43 -16.49 2.95
N VAL A 247 18.04 -16.49 1.67
CA VAL A 247 17.05 -17.44 1.13
C VAL A 247 17.56 -18.89 1.14
N PHE A 248 18.85 -19.10 0.85
CA PHE A 248 19.45 -20.43 0.71
C PHE A 248 20.55 -20.74 1.73
N ASP A 249 21.06 -19.73 2.43
CA ASP A 249 22.10 -19.85 3.47
C ASP A 249 21.58 -19.21 4.75
N GLY A 250 20.49 -19.78 5.25
CA GLY A 250 19.72 -19.23 6.36
C GLY A 250 20.21 -19.68 7.74
N ALA A 251 19.55 -19.18 8.78
CA ALA A 251 19.75 -19.63 10.14
C ALA A 251 19.33 -21.09 10.28
N HIS A 252 20.15 -21.86 10.96
CA HIS A 252 19.86 -23.25 11.31
C HIS A 252 19.11 -23.32 12.63
N GLU A 253 18.47 -24.46 12.92
CA GLU A 253 17.74 -24.66 14.18
C GLU A 253 18.59 -24.38 15.43
N PRO A 254 19.88 -24.78 15.52
CA PRO A 254 20.71 -24.44 16.68
C PRO A 254 20.87 -22.93 16.90
N ASP A 255 20.99 -22.15 15.82
CA ASP A 255 21.13 -20.69 15.89
C ASP A 255 19.87 -20.04 16.48
N ILE A 256 18.68 -20.55 16.09
CA ILE A 256 17.39 -20.09 16.62
C ILE A 256 17.29 -20.44 18.12
N VAL A 257 17.69 -21.65 18.51
CA VAL A 257 17.67 -22.09 19.90
C VAL A 257 18.61 -21.26 20.78
N GLU A 258 19.83 -20.98 20.30
CA GLU A 258 20.79 -20.11 21.01
C GLU A 258 20.20 -18.70 21.21
N MET A 259 19.53 -18.15 20.20
CA MET A 259 18.87 -16.85 20.30
C MET A 259 17.68 -16.85 21.27
N LEU A 260 16.90 -17.93 21.32
CA LEU A 260 15.81 -18.10 22.30
C LEU A 260 16.37 -18.17 23.73
N GLU A 261 17.45 -18.92 23.95
CA GLU A 261 18.12 -19.01 25.24
C GLU A 261 18.73 -17.66 25.67
N LEU A 262 19.38 -16.95 24.75
CA LEU A 262 19.88 -15.59 24.98
C LEU A 262 18.75 -14.62 25.34
N ALA A 263 17.58 -14.78 24.71
CA ALA A 263 16.38 -14.01 25.01
C ALA A 263 15.72 -14.40 26.35
N GLY A 264 16.11 -15.52 26.96
CA GLY A 264 15.56 -16.01 28.23
C GLY A 264 14.18 -16.65 28.10
N VAL A 265 13.84 -17.16 26.91
CA VAL A 265 12.59 -17.88 26.64
C VAL A 265 12.88 -19.39 26.49
N ASP A 266 11.82 -20.21 26.55
CA ASP A 266 11.96 -21.67 26.44
C ASP A 266 12.57 -22.05 25.07
N ARG A 267 13.56 -22.94 25.10
CA ARG A 267 14.27 -23.43 23.91
C ARG A 267 13.37 -24.09 22.87
N SER A 268 12.20 -24.59 23.28
CA SER A 268 11.19 -25.15 22.39
C SER A 268 10.40 -24.10 21.60
N GLY A 269 10.50 -22.82 21.96
CA GLY A 269 9.65 -21.75 21.41
C GLY A 269 8.19 -21.83 21.85
N GLN A 270 7.87 -22.70 22.81
CA GLN A 270 6.52 -22.89 23.34
C GLN A 270 6.37 -22.27 24.72
N SER A 271 5.26 -21.56 24.91
CA SER A 271 4.93 -20.86 26.15
C SER A 271 3.70 -21.45 26.81
N VAL A 272 3.62 -21.32 28.13
CA VAL A 272 2.38 -21.56 28.88
C VAL A 272 1.44 -20.39 28.62
N VAL A 273 0.20 -20.70 28.25
CA VAL A 273 -0.85 -19.74 27.97
C VAL A 273 -2.08 -20.05 28.82
N TYR A 274 -2.86 -19.02 29.09
CA TYR A 274 -4.11 -19.07 29.85
C TYR A 274 -5.25 -18.61 28.95
N ASP A 275 -6.44 -19.18 29.11
CA ASP A 275 -7.64 -18.75 28.41
C ASP A 275 -8.16 -17.43 29.01
N GLY A 276 -8.30 -16.39 28.18
CA GLY A 276 -8.80 -15.08 28.61
C GLY A 276 -10.24 -15.12 29.17
N ARG A 277 -11.03 -16.11 28.77
CA ARG A 277 -12.45 -16.21 29.17
C ARG A 277 -12.66 -16.88 30.51
N THR A 278 -11.89 -17.92 30.79
CA THR A 278 -12.04 -18.75 31.99
C THR A 278 -10.93 -18.48 33.01
N GLY A 279 -9.77 -17.98 32.58
CA GLY A 279 -8.56 -17.85 33.38
C GLY A 279 -7.81 -19.17 33.58
N GLU A 280 -8.30 -20.28 33.01
CA GLU A 280 -7.68 -21.59 33.17
C GLU A 280 -6.45 -21.74 32.26
N GLN A 281 -5.45 -22.47 32.75
CA GLN A 281 -4.26 -22.79 31.97
C GLN A 281 -4.60 -23.85 30.91
N PHE A 282 -4.08 -23.70 29.70
CA PHE A 282 -4.18 -24.75 28.68
C PHE A 282 -3.39 -26.02 29.06
N ASP A 283 -3.92 -27.19 28.70
CA ASP A 283 -3.30 -28.50 28.98
C ASP A 283 -1.89 -28.68 28.37
N ARG A 284 -1.62 -28.01 27.24
CA ARG A 284 -0.36 -28.10 26.52
C ARG A 284 0.22 -26.72 26.28
N LYS A 285 1.55 -26.63 26.29
CA LYS A 285 2.26 -25.44 25.85
C LYS A 285 1.94 -25.16 24.38
N VAL A 286 1.86 -23.88 24.02
CA VAL A 286 1.52 -23.42 22.67
C VAL A 286 2.68 -22.61 22.12
N THR A 287 2.97 -22.76 20.83
CA THR A 287 3.95 -21.90 20.14
C THR A 287 3.41 -20.48 20.09
N VAL A 288 4.13 -19.55 20.74
CA VAL A 288 3.82 -18.12 20.73
C VAL A 288 5.01 -17.39 20.15
N GLY A 289 4.77 -16.44 19.25
CA GLY A 289 5.82 -15.69 18.60
C GLY A 289 5.31 -14.66 17.63
N TYR A 290 6.23 -13.98 16.96
CA TYR A 290 5.91 -12.97 15.97
C TYR A 290 6.09 -13.53 14.57
N ILE A 291 5.02 -13.49 13.78
CA ILE A 291 5.01 -13.87 12.37
C ILE A 291 4.59 -12.66 11.52
N TYR A 292 5.25 -12.44 10.40
CA TYR A 292 4.95 -11.30 9.55
C TYR A 292 3.70 -11.57 8.69
N MET A 293 2.62 -10.82 8.99
CA MET A 293 1.32 -10.95 8.34
C MET A 293 1.02 -9.77 7.41
N LEU A 294 0.47 -10.08 6.24
CA LEU A 294 0.13 -9.13 5.18
C LEU A 294 -1.39 -9.07 5.00
N LYS A 295 -1.92 -7.85 4.81
CA LYS A 295 -3.28 -7.63 4.33
C LYS A 295 -3.31 -7.69 2.81
N LEU A 296 -4.16 -8.55 2.24
CA LEU A 296 -4.33 -8.61 0.79
C LEU A 296 -5.38 -7.60 0.33
N HIS A 297 -5.29 -7.16 -0.92
CA HIS A 297 -6.29 -6.27 -1.54
C HIS A 297 -7.67 -6.94 -1.77
N HIS A 298 -7.84 -8.21 -1.39
CA HIS A 298 -9.10 -8.93 -1.47
C HIS A 298 -9.98 -8.57 -0.26
N LEU A 299 -10.62 -7.41 -0.36
CA LEU A 299 -11.49 -6.86 0.68
C LEU A 299 -12.91 -7.40 0.53
N VAL A 300 -13.58 -7.64 1.65
CA VAL A 300 -14.94 -8.20 1.64
C VAL A 300 -15.96 -7.24 1.01
N ASP A 301 -15.83 -5.93 1.24
CA ASP A 301 -16.71 -4.90 0.67
C ASP A 301 -16.75 -4.93 -0.86
N ASP A 302 -15.62 -5.29 -1.48
CA ASP A 302 -15.53 -5.38 -2.93
C ASP A 302 -16.18 -6.67 -3.46
N LYS A 303 -16.39 -7.68 -2.60
CA LYS A 303 -16.97 -8.98 -2.95
C LYS A 303 -18.46 -9.11 -2.67
N ILE A 304 -18.97 -8.52 -1.60
CA ILE A 304 -20.40 -8.57 -1.28
C ILE A 304 -21.18 -7.82 -2.36
N HIS A 305 -22.19 -8.47 -2.91
CA HIS A 305 -23.11 -7.91 -3.89
C HIS A 305 -24.44 -8.67 -3.79
N ALA A 306 -25.54 -7.93 -3.76
CA ALA A 306 -26.88 -8.49 -3.77
C ALA A 306 -27.75 -7.62 -4.68
N ARG A 307 -28.75 -8.23 -5.31
CA ARG A 307 -29.75 -7.54 -6.12
C ARG A 307 -31.13 -8.15 -5.89
N SER A 308 -32.14 -7.31 -6.00
CA SER A 308 -33.53 -7.73 -6.18
C SER A 308 -33.91 -7.55 -7.66
N ILE A 309 -34.02 -6.30 -8.10
CA ILE A 309 -34.32 -5.91 -9.49
C ILE A 309 -33.14 -5.07 -10.03
N GLY A 310 -32.89 -5.14 -11.33
CA GLY A 310 -31.83 -4.38 -11.97
C GLY A 310 -32.05 -4.25 -13.48
N PRO A 311 -31.06 -3.73 -14.21
CA PRO A 311 -31.14 -3.63 -15.66
C PRO A 311 -31.11 -5.02 -16.32
N TYR A 312 -31.70 -5.06 -17.51
CA TYR A 312 -31.82 -6.25 -18.36
C TYR A 312 -31.20 -6.00 -19.73
N SER A 313 -30.74 -7.07 -20.37
CA SER A 313 -30.26 -7.04 -21.75
C SER A 313 -31.40 -6.70 -22.72
N LEU A 314 -31.12 -5.82 -23.69
CA LEU A 314 -32.09 -5.50 -24.74
C LEU A 314 -32.40 -6.68 -25.67
N VAL A 315 -31.44 -7.60 -25.82
CA VAL A 315 -31.56 -8.72 -26.77
C VAL A 315 -32.30 -9.89 -26.12
N THR A 316 -31.80 -10.38 -24.99
CA THR A 316 -32.28 -11.62 -24.36
C THR A 316 -33.24 -11.38 -23.19
N GLN A 317 -33.46 -10.12 -22.79
CA GLN A 317 -34.24 -9.76 -21.59
C GLN A 317 -33.72 -10.35 -20.27
N GLN A 318 -32.53 -10.94 -20.26
CA GLN A 318 -31.88 -11.48 -19.05
C GLN A 318 -31.23 -10.38 -18.20
N PRO A 319 -31.13 -10.58 -16.88
CA PRO A 319 -30.32 -9.74 -16.00
C PRO A 319 -28.91 -9.50 -16.54
N LEU A 320 -28.42 -8.25 -16.50
CA LEU A 320 -27.02 -7.98 -16.83
C LEU A 320 -26.06 -8.68 -15.86
N GLY A 321 -24.80 -8.87 -16.28
CA GLY A 321 -23.75 -9.48 -15.47
C GLY A 321 -22.85 -8.46 -14.79
N GLY A 322 -22.30 -8.83 -13.63
CA GLY A 322 -21.25 -8.06 -12.95
C GLY A 322 -21.73 -6.97 -11.99
N LYS A 323 -20.99 -6.79 -10.90
CA LYS A 323 -21.34 -5.89 -9.77
C LYS A 323 -21.57 -4.43 -10.21
N ALA A 324 -20.76 -3.92 -11.14
CA ALA A 324 -20.83 -2.53 -11.59
C ALA A 324 -22.15 -2.16 -12.28
N GLN A 325 -22.84 -3.14 -12.86
CA GLN A 325 -24.11 -2.97 -13.56
C GLN A 325 -25.31 -3.43 -12.71
N PHE A 326 -25.12 -3.59 -11.40
CA PHE A 326 -26.07 -4.27 -10.52
C PHE A 326 -26.46 -5.66 -11.07
N GLY A 327 -25.49 -6.35 -11.65
CA GLY A 327 -25.69 -7.60 -12.37
C GLY A 327 -26.07 -8.79 -11.47
N GLY A 328 -26.71 -9.80 -12.05
CA GLY A 328 -27.14 -11.00 -11.35
C GLY A 328 -26.08 -12.07 -11.31
N GLN A 329 -26.26 -13.00 -10.37
CA GLN A 329 -25.42 -14.19 -10.32
C GLN A 329 -25.85 -15.12 -11.46
N ARG A 330 -24.87 -15.62 -12.21
CA ARG A 330 -25.13 -16.63 -13.23
C ARG A 330 -25.54 -17.92 -12.54
N PHE A 331 -26.74 -18.39 -12.84
CA PHE A 331 -27.17 -19.75 -12.55
C PHE A 331 -26.74 -20.62 -13.73
N GLY A 332 -25.76 -21.50 -13.51
CA GLY A 332 -25.12 -22.28 -14.55
C GLY A 332 -25.80 -23.64 -14.77
N GLU A 333 -25.30 -24.35 -15.77
CA GLU A 333 -25.80 -25.67 -16.16
C GLU A 333 -25.62 -26.70 -15.04
N MET A 334 -24.50 -26.66 -14.31
CA MET A 334 -24.27 -27.59 -13.20
C MET A 334 -25.24 -27.35 -12.03
N GLU A 335 -25.64 -26.10 -11.78
CA GLU A 335 -26.65 -25.79 -10.77
C GLU A 335 -28.05 -26.24 -11.21
N VAL A 336 -28.37 -26.18 -12.51
CA VAL A 336 -29.60 -26.75 -13.08
C VAL A 336 -29.65 -28.27 -12.84
N TRP A 337 -28.59 -29.00 -13.20
CA TRP A 337 -28.51 -30.45 -12.98
C TRP A 337 -28.66 -30.82 -11.50
N ALA A 338 -28.13 -30.00 -10.59
CA ALA A 338 -28.30 -30.21 -9.17
C ALA A 338 -29.78 -30.14 -8.77
N LEU A 339 -30.54 -29.13 -9.23
CA LEU A 339 -31.97 -29.02 -8.94
C LEU A 339 -32.80 -30.13 -9.59
N GLU A 340 -32.45 -30.55 -10.80
CA GLU A 340 -33.08 -31.68 -11.49
C GLU A 340 -32.88 -32.99 -10.71
N ALA A 341 -31.67 -33.22 -10.18
CA ALA A 341 -31.37 -34.41 -9.35
C ALA A 341 -32.20 -34.45 -8.06
N TYR A 342 -32.52 -33.28 -7.49
CA TYR A 342 -33.44 -33.18 -6.35
C TYR A 342 -34.93 -33.30 -6.73
N GLY A 343 -35.27 -33.26 -8.03
CA GLY A 343 -36.66 -33.22 -8.50
C GLY A 343 -37.36 -31.90 -8.19
N ALA A 344 -36.61 -30.81 -7.98
CA ALA A 344 -37.13 -29.50 -7.59
C ALA A 344 -37.72 -28.72 -8.78
N ALA A 345 -38.71 -29.31 -9.45
CA ALA A 345 -39.26 -28.81 -10.72
C ALA A 345 -39.81 -27.37 -10.62
N TYR A 346 -40.57 -27.04 -9.56
CA TYR A 346 -41.13 -25.71 -9.37
C TYR A 346 -40.05 -24.65 -9.11
N THR A 347 -39.05 -24.96 -8.29
CA THR A 347 -37.91 -24.05 -8.04
C THR A 347 -37.10 -23.83 -9.30
N LEU A 348 -36.86 -24.87 -10.09
CA LEU A 348 -36.14 -24.76 -11.35
C LEU A 348 -36.92 -23.92 -12.37
N GLN A 349 -38.23 -24.17 -12.51
CA GLN A 349 -39.10 -23.40 -13.39
C GLN A 349 -39.09 -21.92 -13.02
N GLU A 350 -39.20 -21.59 -11.72
CA GLU A 350 -39.14 -20.20 -11.24
C GLU A 350 -37.80 -19.53 -11.57
N MET A 351 -36.67 -20.23 -11.31
CA MET A 351 -35.32 -19.71 -11.54
C MET A 351 -35.03 -19.44 -13.02
N LEU A 352 -35.52 -20.30 -13.92
CA LEU A 352 -35.26 -20.21 -15.35
C LEU A 352 -36.24 -19.28 -16.11
N THR A 353 -37.41 -18.99 -15.55
CA THR A 353 -38.45 -18.18 -16.22
C THR A 353 -38.59 -16.80 -15.57
N VAL A 354 -39.45 -16.66 -14.56
CA VAL A 354 -39.84 -15.37 -13.98
C VAL A 354 -38.70 -14.62 -13.29
N LYS A 355 -37.67 -15.31 -12.79
CA LYS A 355 -36.49 -14.69 -12.19
C LYS A 355 -35.44 -14.30 -13.23
N SER A 356 -35.64 -14.69 -14.49
CA SER A 356 -34.70 -14.50 -15.59
C SER A 356 -35.31 -13.62 -16.69
N ASP A 357 -35.89 -14.21 -17.72
CA ASP A 357 -36.20 -13.57 -19.00
C ASP A 357 -37.68 -13.62 -19.42
N ASP A 358 -38.57 -14.12 -18.56
CA ASP A 358 -40.02 -13.94 -18.74
C ASP A 358 -40.43 -12.50 -18.35
N VAL A 359 -40.57 -11.64 -19.36
CA VAL A 359 -40.87 -10.21 -19.20
C VAL A 359 -42.23 -9.97 -18.54
N ALA A 360 -43.24 -10.77 -18.89
CA ALA A 360 -44.58 -10.62 -18.33
C ALA A 360 -44.66 -11.26 -16.94
N GLY A 361 -44.12 -12.47 -16.80
CA GLY A 361 -44.11 -13.23 -15.55
C GLY A 361 -43.37 -12.51 -14.43
N ARG A 362 -42.19 -11.93 -14.68
CA ARG A 362 -41.42 -11.21 -13.65
C ARG A 362 -42.17 -10.02 -13.05
N THR A 363 -42.94 -9.30 -13.87
CA THR A 363 -43.71 -8.13 -13.43
C THR A 363 -44.91 -8.57 -12.59
N LYS A 364 -45.64 -9.58 -13.06
CA LYS A 364 -46.77 -10.16 -12.32
C LYS A 364 -46.35 -10.75 -10.97
N VAL A 365 -45.24 -11.49 -10.94
CA VAL A 365 -44.71 -12.09 -9.69
C VAL A 365 -44.32 -11.02 -8.70
N TYR A 366 -43.68 -9.93 -9.16
CA TYR A 366 -43.37 -8.81 -8.28
C TYR A 366 -44.63 -8.15 -7.70
N GLU A 367 -45.65 -7.91 -8.52
CA GLU A 367 -46.94 -7.38 -8.05
C GLU A 367 -47.63 -8.31 -7.05
N ALA A 368 -47.62 -9.62 -7.31
CA ALA A 368 -48.21 -10.63 -6.44
C ALA A 368 -47.52 -10.64 -5.07
N ILE A 369 -46.18 -10.65 -5.03
CA ILE A 369 -45.38 -10.57 -3.79
C ILE A 369 -45.73 -9.30 -3.00
N VAL A 370 -45.90 -8.15 -3.66
CA VAL A 370 -46.25 -6.89 -3.00
C VAL A 370 -47.69 -6.91 -2.44
N ARG A 371 -48.61 -7.61 -3.11
CA ARG A 371 -50.00 -7.79 -2.66
C ARG A 371 -50.15 -8.85 -1.58
N GLY A 372 -49.16 -9.72 -1.41
CA GLY A 372 -49.22 -10.89 -0.52
C GLY A 372 -49.98 -12.07 -1.14
N ASP A 373 -50.09 -12.11 -2.47
CA ASP A 373 -50.68 -13.22 -3.21
C ASP A 373 -49.57 -14.18 -3.69
N ASP A 374 -49.79 -15.49 -3.58
CA ASP A 374 -48.83 -16.53 -3.99
C ASP A 374 -49.09 -17.07 -5.41
N THR A 375 -49.86 -16.35 -6.23
CA THR A 375 -50.20 -16.81 -7.59
C THR A 375 -49.01 -16.68 -8.55
N PHE A 376 -48.67 -17.78 -9.21
CA PHE A 376 -47.55 -17.88 -10.13
C PHE A 376 -47.99 -18.40 -11.50
N GLU A 377 -47.66 -17.66 -12.55
CA GLU A 377 -47.81 -18.10 -13.95
C GLU A 377 -46.46 -17.96 -14.66
N ALA A 378 -45.90 -19.08 -15.13
CA ALA A 378 -44.69 -19.09 -15.95
C ALA A 378 -45.05 -19.03 -17.44
N GLY A 379 -44.47 -18.06 -18.15
CA GLY A 379 -44.53 -17.96 -19.60
C GLY A 379 -43.36 -18.67 -20.30
N ILE A 380 -43.30 -18.47 -21.62
CA ILE A 380 -42.16 -18.91 -22.44
C ILE A 380 -41.01 -17.89 -22.28
N PRO A 381 -39.79 -18.34 -21.97
CA PRO A 381 -38.58 -17.50 -21.94
C PRO A 381 -38.35 -16.71 -23.23
N GLU A 382 -37.97 -15.43 -23.10
CA GLU A 382 -37.69 -14.62 -24.29
C GLU A 382 -36.45 -15.11 -25.06
N SER A 383 -35.48 -15.72 -24.37
CA SER A 383 -34.34 -16.36 -25.03
C SER A 383 -34.75 -17.46 -26.01
N PHE A 384 -35.81 -18.20 -25.72
CA PHE A 384 -36.35 -19.21 -26.63
C PHE A 384 -36.99 -18.56 -27.87
N ASN A 385 -37.71 -17.44 -27.69
CA ASN A 385 -38.27 -16.67 -28.81
C ASN A 385 -37.17 -16.14 -29.73
N VAL A 386 -36.09 -15.61 -29.16
CA VAL A 386 -34.91 -15.14 -29.91
C VAL A 386 -34.32 -16.29 -30.72
N LEU A 387 -34.11 -17.45 -30.11
CA LEU A 387 -33.58 -18.65 -30.79
C LEU A 387 -34.47 -19.08 -31.98
N VAL A 388 -35.80 -19.08 -31.82
CA VAL A 388 -36.73 -19.40 -32.92
C VAL A 388 -36.60 -18.39 -34.07
N LYS A 389 -36.44 -17.10 -33.77
CA LYS A 389 -36.24 -16.06 -34.79
C LYS A 389 -34.89 -16.20 -35.50
N GLU A 390 -33.83 -16.55 -34.77
CA GLU A 390 -32.51 -16.83 -35.35
C GLU A 390 -32.58 -18.02 -36.31
N MET A 391 -33.22 -19.14 -35.92
CA MET A 391 -33.40 -20.29 -36.82
C MET A 391 -34.21 -19.95 -38.07
N ARG A 392 -35.29 -19.16 -37.93
CA ARG A 392 -36.09 -18.70 -39.08
C ARG A 392 -35.30 -17.80 -40.02
N SER A 393 -34.36 -17.00 -39.50
CA SER A 393 -33.49 -16.14 -40.32
C SER A 393 -32.56 -16.95 -41.24
N LEU A 394 -32.27 -18.21 -40.90
CA LEU A 394 -31.49 -19.13 -41.71
C LEU A 394 -32.32 -19.82 -42.82
N GLY A 395 -33.62 -19.50 -42.94
CA GLY A 395 -34.53 -20.15 -43.88
C GLY A 395 -35.14 -21.46 -43.40
N LEU A 396 -35.01 -21.79 -42.10
CA LEU A 396 -35.65 -22.97 -41.50
C LEU A 396 -37.07 -22.63 -41.06
N ASN A 397 -38.06 -23.47 -41.39
CA ASN A 397 -39.40 -23.33 -40.84
C ASN A 397 -39.49 -23.99 -39.46
N VAL A 398 -39.65 -23.16 -38.41
CA VAL A 398 -39.76 -23.60 -37.02
C VAL A 398 -41.06 -23.04 -36.44
N GLU A 399 -41.99 -23.91 -36.05
CA GLU A 399 -43.29 -23.54 -35.48
C GLU A 399 -43.51 -24.23 -34.12
N LEU A 400 -44.11 -23.50 -33.18
CA LEU A 400 -44.56 -24.05 -31.90
C LEU A 400 -45.92 -24.71 -32.13
N LEU A 401 -45.94 -26.04 -32.14
CA LEU A 401 -47.19 -26.80 -32.21
C LEU A 401 -47.83 -26.81 -30.82
N LEU A 402 -49.04 -26.27 -30.70
CA LEU A 402 -49.85 -26.49 -29.51
C LEU A 402 -50.23 -27.98 -29.45
N PRO A 403 -50.25 -28.60 -28.25
CA PRO A 403 -50.73 -29.96 -28.13
C PRO A 403 -52.16 -30.03 -28.67
N GLN A 404 -52.38 -30.88 -29.67
CA GLN A 404 -53.75 -31.23 -30.08
C GLN A 404 -54.41 -31.89 -28.88
N ALA A 405 -55.46 -31.26 -28.37
CA ALA A 405 -56.28 -31.84 -27.31
C ALA A 405 -56.72 -33.23 -27.76
N SER A 406 -56.30 -34.25 -27.00
CA SER A 406 -56.68 -35.65 -27.21
C SER A 406 -58.13 -35.87 -26.80
#